data_AF-A0A7J8P101-F1
#
_entry.id   AF-A0A7J8P101-F1
#
_cell.length_a   1.000
_cell.length_b   1.000
_cell.length_c   1.000
_cell.angle_alpha   90.00
_cell.angle_beta   90.00
_cell.angle_gamma   90.00
#
_symmetry.space_group_name_H-M   'P 1'
#
loop_
_entity.id
_entity.type
_entity.pdbx_description
1 polymer ?
#
loop_
_entity_poly.entity_id
_entity_poly.type
_entity_poly.pdbx_seq_one_letter_code
_entity_poly.pdbx_strand_id
1 'polypeptide(L)'
;LVNVGGDLAKLVPGRVSTEVDARLAYDTHGIIRRVHDLLRLYDEIGVPPERLLFKIPSTWQGIEASRLLESEGIQTHLTFVYSFAQAAAAAQAGASVIQIFVGRVRDWARTHSGDPEIEAAIQRGEDPGLALVTKAYNYIHKYGHKSKLMAAAVRNKQDIFSLLGVDYIIAPLKLLQSLKESITSPDEKYSYDRRLSPQSAARYDFTAEELTKWDQLSLASAMGPASVELLAAGLDGYVNQAKRVEELLDKIWPPPNV
;
A
#
# COMPACT_ATOMS: atom_id res chain seq x y z
N LEU A 1 7.10 18.49 4.37
CA LEU A 1 6.36 17.47 3.60
C LEU A 1 5.72 18.06 2.35
N VAL A 2 4.77 19.00 2.50
CA VAL A 2 4.03 19.62 1.38
C VAL A 2 4.93 20.24 0.31
N ASN A 3 5.93 21.04 0.70
CA ASN A 3 6.88 21.62 -0.27
C ASN A 3 7.59 20.55 -1.12
N VAL A 4 8.08 19.49 -0.47
CA VAL A 4 8.73 18.37 -1.17
C VAL A 4 7.76 17.68 -2.11
N GLY A 5 6.52 17.42 -1.66
CA GLY A 5 5.52 16.79 -2.51
C GLY A 5 5.10 17.68 -3.69
N GLY A 6 5.02 19.00 -3.49
CA GLY A 6 4.73 19.97 -4.54
C GLY A 6 5.83 20.04 -5.59
N ASP A 7 7.10 19.96 -5.18
CA ASP A 7 8.22 19.88 -6.13
C ASP A 7 8.21 18.56 -6.90
N LEU A 8 7.95 17.43 -6.23
CA LEU A 8 7.80 16.14 -6.91
C LEU A 8 6.62 16.14 -7.88
N ALA A 9 5.53 16.84 -7.56
CA ALA A 9 4.34 16.93 -8.41
C ALA A 9 4.63 17.65 -9.74
N LYS A 10 5.68 18.47 -9.82
CA LYS A 10 6.14 19.10 -11.07
C LYS A 10 6.94 18.14 -11.96
N LEU A 11 7.50 17.07 -11.40
CA LEU A 11 8.42 16.15 -12.09
C LEU A 11 7.74 14.93 -12.71
N VAL A 12 6.53 14.61 -12.28
CA VAL A 12 5.81 13.42 -12.75
C VAL A 12 4.46 13.82 -13.37
N PRO A 13 3.92 13.08 -14.36
CA PRO A 13 2.59 13.34 -14.88
C PRO A 13 1.49 12.72 -14.01
N GLY A 14 1.83 11.86 -13.06
CA GLY A 14 0.89 11.19 -12.16
C GLY A 14 0.68 11.89 -10.83
N ARG A 15 0.27 11.13 -9.82
CA ARG A 15 0.00 11.63 -8.46
C ARG A 15 1.24 11.56 -7.57
N VAL A 16 1.28 12.40 -6.54
CA VAL A 16 2.27 12.33 -5.46
C VAL A 16 1.57 11.88 -4.18
N SER A 17 2.16 10.90 -3.52
CA SER A 17 1.62 10.39 -2.27
C SER A 17 2.31 11.04 -1.07
N THR A 18 1.53 11.64 -0.18
CA THR A 18 2.01 12.28 1.06
C THR A 18 1.51 11.50 2.25
N GLU A 19 2.44 11.07 3.08
CA GLU A 19 2.11 10.22 4.22
C GLU A 19 1.63 11.02 5.42
N VAL A 20 0.55 10.52 6.03
CA VAL A 20 0.06 10.99 7.33
C VAL A 20 0.98 10.43 8.41
N ASP A 21 1.24 11.24 9.42
CA ASP A 21 2.07 10.87 10.56
C ASP A 21 1.64 9.53 11.19
N ALA A 22 2.57 8.58 11.25
CA ALA A 22 2.33 7.24 11.78
C ALA A 22 1.88 7.24 13.26
N ARG A 23 2.17 8.30 14.02
CA ARG A 23 1.68 8.47 15.41
C ARG A 23 0.15 8.56 15.48
N LEU A 24 -0.51 8.94 14.38
CA LEU A 24 -1.96 9.05 14.27
C LEU A 24 -2.62 7.75 13.79
N ALA A 25 -1.86 6.67 13.56
CA ALA A 25 -2.37 5.45 12.92
C ALA A 25 -3.61 4.83 13.60
N TYR A 26 -3.83 5.10 14.89
CA TYR A 26 -4.96 4.59 15.67
C TYR A 26 -5.96 5.69 16.07
N ASP A 27 -5.92 6.87 15.45
CA ASP A 27 -6.87 7.98 15.64
C ASP A 27 -7.52 8.37 14.30
N THR A 28 -8.72 7.84 14.03
CA THR A 28 -9.49 8.13 12.81
C THR A 28 -9.68 9.62 12.59
N HIS A 29 -10.09 10.36 13.63
CA HIS A 29 -10.35 11.79 13.51
C HIS A 29 -9.06 12.60 13.38
N GLY A 30 -7.99 12.15 14.05
CA GLY A 30 -6.64 12.72 13.90
C GLY A 30 -6.12 12.61 12.48
N ILE A 31 -6.28 11.44 11.85
CA ILE A 31 -5.92 11.22 10.44
C ILE A 31 -6.70 12.18 9.54
N ILE A 32 -8.03 12.24 9.68
CA ILE A 32 -8.89 13.12 8.86
C ILE A 32 -8.48 14.58 8.99
N ARG A 33 -8.36 15.09 10.22
CA ARG A 33 -7.90 16.47 10.48
C ARG A 33 -6.54 16.74 9.81
N ARG A 34 -5.60 15.80 9.96
CA ARG A 34 -4.26 15.94 9.37
C ARG A 34 -4.31 15.96 7.84
N VAL A 35 -5.17 15.16 7.21
CA VAL A 35 -5.34 15.18 5.76
C VAL A 35 -5.91 16.52 5.28
N HIS A 36 -6.92 17.07 5.95
CA HIS A 36 -7.43 18.40 5.61
C HIS A 36 -6.39 19.51 5.78
N ASP A 37 -5.58 19.45 6.84
CA ASP A 37 -4.47 20.39 7.02
C ASP A 37 -3.45 20.31 5.88
N LEU A 38 -3.09 19.09 5.47
CA LEU A 38 -2.17 18.88 4.34
C LEU A 38 -2.79 19.38 3.03
N LEU A 39 -4.09 19.15 2.81
CA LEU A 39 -4.80 19.62 1.62
C LEU A 39 -4.78 21.14 1.53
N ARG A 40 -5.09 21.84 2.63
CA ARG A 40 -5.00 23.31 2.71
C ARG A 40 -3.60 23.82 2.39
N LEU A 41 -2.57 23.18 2.96
CA LEU A 41 -1.18 23.57 2.69
C LEU A 41 -0.78 23.31 1.22
N TYR A 42 -1.31 22.26 0.59
CA TYR A 42 -1.09 22.00 -0.84
C TYR A 42 -1.78 23.04 -1.73
N ASP A 43 -2.98 23.48 -1.35
CA ASP A 43 -3.71 24.55 -2.01
C ASP A 43 -2.94 25.88 -1.96
N GLU A 44 -2.35 26.21 -0.81
CA GLU A 44 -1.49 27.40 -0.62
C GLU A 44 -0.28 27.43 -1.59
N ILE A 45 0.22 26.26 -2.01
CA ILE A 45 1.32 26.15 -2.98
C ILE A 45 0.86 25.79 -4.40
N GLY A 46 -0.44 25.84 -4.67
CA GLY A 46 -1.02 25.66 -6.01
C GLY A 46 -0.94 24.24 -6.57
N VAL A 47 -0.95 23.21 -5.72
CA VAL A 47 -0.98 21.81 -6.17
C VAL A 47 -2.42 21.29 -6.10
N PRO A 48 -3.05 20.97 -7.23
CA PRO A 48 -4.47 20.66 -7.24
C PRO A 48 -4.76 19.24 -6.66
N PRO A 49 -5.92 19.04 -5.99
CA PRO A 49 -6.21 17.82 -5.23
C PRO A 49 -6.10 16.51 -6.02
N GLU A 50 -6.42 16.50 -7.31
CA GLU A 50 -6.34 15.33 -8.18
C GLU A 50 -4.92 14.79 -8.36
N ARG A 51 -3.90 15.60 -8.03
CA ARG A 51 -2.48 15.26 -8.03
C ARG A 51 -2.03 14.60 -6.74
N LEU A 52 -2.89 14.54 -5.72
CA LEU A 52 -2.52 14.14 -4.38
C LEU A 52 -3.11 12.77 -4.03
N LEU A 53 -2.34 12.01 -3.25
CA LEU A 53 -2.78 10.80 -2.58
C LEU A 53 -2.34 10.88 -1.12
N PHE A 54 -3.26 10.73 -0.17
CA PHE A 54 -2.88 10.74 1.24
C PHE A 54 -2.62 9.32 1.74
N LYS A 55 -1.36 9.03 2.06
CA LYS A 55 -0.91 7.70 2.45
C LYS A 55 -1.20 7.47 3.93
N ILE A 56 -2.00 6.44 4.23
CA ILE A 56 -2.55 6.17 5.55
C ILE A 56 -2.25 4.71 5.93
N PRO A 57 -1.74 4.42 7.14
CA PRO A 57 -1.59 3.04 7.62
C PRO A 57 -2.92 2.28 7.64
N SER A 58 -2.91 1.03 7.15
CA SER A 58 -4.12 0.18 7.07
C SER A 58 -4.46 -0.50 8.40
N THR A 59 -4.53 0.30 9.46
CA THR A 59 -5.23 -0.05 10.70
C THR A 59 -6.74 0.05 10.46
N TRP A 60 -7.57 -0.45 11.38
CA TRP A 60 -9.03 -0.22 11.32
C TRP A 60 -9.35 1.28 11.25
N GLN A 61 -8.71 2.09 12.11
CA GLN A 61 -8.93 3.52 12.17
C GLN A 61 -8.51 4.25 10.90
N GLY A 62 -7.43 3.81 10.26
CA GLY A 62 -6.97 4.34 8.99
C GLY A 62 -7.89 3.96 7.82
N ILE A 63 -8.43 2.75 7.82
CA ILE A 63 -9.44 2.31 6.83
C ILE A 63 -10.73 3.11 6.99
N GLU A 64 -11.20 3.33 8.21
CA GLU A 64 -12.38 4.17 8.48
C GLU A 64 -12.15 5.64 8.13
N ALA A 65 -10.94 6.17 8.37
CA ALA A 65 -10.57 7.51 7.93
C ALA A 65 -10.61 7.61 6.40
N SER A 66 -10.08 6.60 5.70
CA SER A 66 -10.14 6.51 4.24
C SER A 66 -11.56 6.50 3.71
N ARG A 67 -12.46 5.70 4.31
CA ARG A 67 -13.88 5.66 3.94
C ARG A 67 -14.52 7.04 3.95
N LEU A 68 -14.25 7.84 4.98
CA LEU A 68 -14.80 9.19 5.11
C LEU A 68 -14.16 10.15 4.11
N LEU A 69 -12.83 10.16 4.01
CA LEU A 69 -12.08 11.03 3.09
C LEU A 69 -12.45 10.76 1.61
N GLU A 70 -12.55 9.50 1.20
CA GLU A 70 -12.95 9.13 -0.16
C GLU A 70 -14.40 9.54 -0.46
N SER A 71 -15.29 9.51 0.54
CA SER A 71 -16.67 10.01 0.38
C SER A 71 -16.74 11.51 0.13
N GLU A 72 -15.71 12.25 0.53
CA GLU A 72 -15.51 13.67 0.28
C GLU A 72 -14.74 13.94 -1.04
N GLY A 73 -14.34 12.89 -1.76
CA GLY A 73 -13.54 12.98 -2.99
C GLY A 73 -12.04 13.16 -2.75
N ILE A 74 -11.56 12.98 -1.52
CA ILE A 74 -10.14 13.04 -1.17
C ILE A 74 -9.50 11.66 -1.36
N GLN A 75 -8.59 11.56 -2.32
CA GLN A 75 -7.99 10.28 -2.69
C GLN A 75 -6.98 9.80 -1.64
N THR A 76 -7.14 8.56 -1.19
CA THR A 76 -6.33 7.92 -0.16
C THR A 76 -5.51 6.75 -0.68
N HIS A 77 -4.41 6.49 0.00
CA HIS A 77 -3.45 5.44 -0.33
C HIS A 77 -3.18 4.60 0.92
N LEU A 78 -3.81 3.44 1.00
CA LEU A 78 -3.72 2.56 2.15
C LEU A 78 -2.43 1.75 2.06
N THR A 79 -1.57 1.92 3.07
CA THR A 79 -0.26 1.30 3.15
C THR A 79 -0.16 0.34 4.31
N PHE A 80 0.96 -0.37 4.45
CA PHE A 80 1.13 -1.46 5.43
C PHE A 80 0.05 -2.54 5.33
N VAL A 81 -0.31 -2.90 4.10
CA VAL A 81 -1.22 -4.01 3.81
C VAL A 81 -0.39 -5.29 3.68
N TYR A 82 -0.67 -6.25 4.57
CA TYR A 82 0.08 -7.49 4.72
C TYR A 82 -0.81 -8.74 4.82
N SER A 83 -2.14 -8.56 4.87
CA SER A 83 -3.12 -9.66 4.83
C SER A 83 -4.24 -9.35 3.84
N PHE A 84 -4.93 -10.40 3.40
CA PHE A 84 -6.10 -10.24 2.54
C PHE A 84 -7.21 -9.44 3.21
N ALA A 85 -7.43 -9.64 4.51
CA ALA A 85 -8.44 -8.92 5.28
C ALA A 85 -8.25 -7.40 5.22
N GLN A 86 -7.01 -6.92 5.38
CA GLN A 86 -6.69 -5.49 5.22
C GLN A 86 -7.00 -4.99 3.80
N ALA A 87 -6.61 -5.77 2.77
CA ALA A 87 -6.83 -5.38 1.38
C ALA A 87 -8.33 -5.34 1.03
N ALA A 88 -9.10 -6.33 1.45
CA ALA A 88 -10.53 -6.40 1.23
C ALA A 88 -11.28 -5.29 1.99
N ALA A 89 -10.94 -5.04 3.26
CA ALA A 89 -11.50 -3.95 4.04
C ALA A 89 -11.20 -2.57 3.43
N ALA A 90 -9.96 -2.33 2.98
CA ALA A 90 -9.60 -1.10 2.29
C ALA A 90 -10.37 -0.92 0.95
N ALA A 91 -10.57 -2.00 0.21
CA ALA A 91 -11.35 -1.98 -1.04
C ALA A 91 -12.84 -1.71 -0.78
N GLN A 92 -13.41 -2.28 0.29
CA GLN A 92 -14.79 -2.01 0.72
C GLN A 92 -14.96 -0.57 1.23
N ALA A 93 -13.95 0.00 1.87
CA ALA A 93 -13.92 1.40 2.28
C ALA A 93 -13.80 2.38 1.10
N GLY A 94 -13.47 1.90 -0.10
CA GLY A 94 -13.36 2.72 -1.30
C GLY A 94 -12.01 3.39 -1.49
N ALA A 95 -10.97 2.93 -0.80
CA ALA A 95 -9.61 3.45 -0.94
C ALA A 95 -9.17 3.55 -2.41
N SER A 96 -8.63 4.70 -2.82
CA SER A 96 -8.17 4.94 -4.18
C SER A 96 -6.98 4.05 -4.56
N VAL A 97 -6.05 3.83 -3.63
CA VAL A 97 -4.89 2.94 -3.81
C VAL A 97 -4.70 2.05 -2.58
N ILE A 98 -4.41 0.77 -2.81
CA ILE A 98 -4.09 -0.23 -1.78
C ILE A 98 -2.68 -0.75 -2.07
N GLN A 99 -1.75 -0.59 -1.12
CA GLN A 99 -0.34 -0.95 -1.30
C GLN A 99 0.09 -2.13 -0.45
N ILE A 100 0.45 -3.22 -1.13
CA ILE A 100 0.96 -4.46 -0.52
C ILE A 100 2.47 -4.52 -0.65
N PHE A 101 3.16 -4.85 0.44
CA PHE A 101 4.63 -4.97 0.48
C PHE A 101 5.07 -6.42 0.28
N VAL A 102 5.14 -6.86 -0.97
CA VAL A 102 5.48 -8.24 -1.38
C VAL A 102 6.73 -8.76 -0.65
N GLY A 103 7.83 -8.02 -0.74
CA GLY A 103 9.10 -8.44 -0.16
C GLY A 103 9.07 -8.56 1.38
N ARG A 104 8.24 -7.76 2.06
CA ARG A 104 8.17 -7.80 3.54
C ARG A 104 7.44 -9.04 4.03
N VAL A 105 6.36 -9.44 3.36
CA VAL A 105 5.64 -10.70 3.65
C VAL A 105 6.57 -11.89 3.42
N ARG A 106 7.30 -11.91 2.29
CA ARG A 106 8.33 -12.92 2.00
C ARG A 106 9.42 -12.98 3.06
N ASP A 107 9.95 -11.83 3.46
CA ASP A 107 11.04 -11.77 4.44
C ASP A 107 10.57 -12.28 5.81
N TRP A 108 9.36 -11.92 6.24
CA TRP A 108 8.75 -12.44 7.47
C TRP A 108 8.62 -13.97 7.44
N ALA A 109 8.10 -14.51 6.33
CA ALA A 109 7.89 -15.95 6.12
C ALA A 109 9.18 -16.79 6.14
N ARG A 110 10.36 -16.18 5.96
CA ARG A 110 11.65 -16.88 6.03
C ARG A 110 12.16 -17.08 7.45
N THR A 111 11.72 -16.24 8.39
CA THR A 111 12.23 -16.25 9.77
C THR A 111 11.14 -16.49 10.81
N HIS A 112 9.88 -16.61 10.39
CA HIS A 112 8.71 -16.84 11.25
C HIS A 112 7.79 -17.92 10.65
N SER A 113 6.86 -18.40 11.47
CA SER A 113 5.81 -19.36 11.12
C SER A 113 4.57 -19.07 11.98
N GLY A 114 3.46 -19.78 11.76
CA GLY A 114 2.23 -19.65 12.54
C GLY A 114 1.21 -18.67 11.96
N ASP A 115 1.47 -18.09 10.79
CA ASP A 115 0.48 -17.30 10.05
C ASP A 115 -0.24 -18.19 9.01
N PRO A 116 -1.55 -18.45 9.15
CA PRO A 116 -2.26 -19.40 8.29
C PRO A 116 -2.28 -19.01 6.81
N GLU A 117 -2.36 -17.71 6.49
CA GLU A 117 -2.43 -17.25 5.10
C GLU A 117 -1.07 -17.43 4.40
N ILE A 118 0.02 -17.13 5.12
CA ILE A 118 1.39 -17.35 4.64
C ILE A 118 1.69 -18.84 4.50
N GLU A 119 1.36 -19.65 5.51
CA GLU A 119 1.61 -21.10 5.48
C GLU A 119 0.86 -21.78 4.33
N ALA A 120 -0.40 -21.38 4.09
CA ALA A 120 -1.18 -21.90 2.96
C ALA A 120 -0.53 -21.57 1.61
N ALA A 121 0.04 -20.37 1.44
CA ALA A 121 0.76 -20.01 0.22
C ALA A 121 2.04 -20.85 0.05
N ILE A 122 2.82 -21.03 1.11
CA ILE A 122 4.04 -21.85 1.08
C ILE A 122 3.72 -23.31 0.74
N GLN A 123 2.66 -23.88 1.32
CA GLN A 123 2.21 -25.25 1.03
C GLN A 123 1.83 -25.45 -0.44
N ARG A 124 1.33 -24.41 -1.11
CA ARG A 124 1.07 -24.42 -2.57
C ARG A 124 2.34 -24.19 -3.41
N GLY A 125 3.49 -23.96 -2.79
CA GLY A 125 4.75 -23.63 -3.48
C GLY A 125 4.78 -22.21 -4.02
N GLU A 126 3.96 -21.30 -3.48
CA GLU A 126 3.86 -19.91 -3.90
C GLU A 126 4.72 -19.00 -3.01
N ASP A 127 5.15 -17.87 -3.57
CA ASP A 127 5.65 -16.78 -2.73
C ASP A 127 4.48 -16.09 -2.00
N PRO A 128 4.50 -15.99 -0.67
CA PRO A 128 3.33 -15.50 0.08
C PRO A 128 2.99 -14.04 -0.24
N GLY A 129 3.99 -13.20 -0.52
CA GLY A 129 3.78 -11.81 -0.92
C GLY A 129 3.11 -11.70 -2.30
N LEU A 130 3.55 -12.51 -3.27
CA LEU A 130 2.93 -12.56 -4.60
C LEU A 130 1.52 -13.16 -4.54
N ALA A 131 1.32 -14.24 -3.77
CA ALA A 131 0.02 -14.86 -3.57
C ALA A 131 -1.00 -13.87 -3.00
N LEU A 132 -0.60 -13.07 -2.01
CA LEU A 132 -1.42 -12.01 -1.42
C LEU A 132 -1.81 -10.94 -2.46
N VAL A 133 -0.87 -10.48 -3.29
CA VAL A 133 -1.17 -9.51 -4.36
C VAL A 133 -2.14 -10.11 -5.39
N THR A 134 -1.93 -11.35 -5.82
CA THR A 134 -2.82 -12.03 -6.76
C THR A 134 -4.24 -12.15 -6.21
N LYS A 135 -4.38 -12.58 -4.95
CA LYS A 135 -5.67 -12.71 -4.26
C LYS A 135 -6.38 -11.36 -4.13
N ALA A 136 -5.68 -10.33 -3.67
CA ALA A 136 -6.23 -8.97 -3.54
C ALA A 136 -6.65 -8.38 -4.90
N TYR A 137 -5.84 -8.56 -5.95
CA TYR A 137 -6.16 -8.12 -7.31
C TYR A 137 -7.46 -8.76 -7.79
N ASN A 138 -7.57 -10.08 -7.65
CA ASN A 138 -8.75 -10.80 -8.09
C ASN A 138 -10.00 -10.34 -7.34
N TYR A 139 -9.91 -10.07 -6.04
CA TYR A 139 -11.02 -9.57 -5.24
C TYR A 139 -11.48 -8.19 -5.71
N ILE A 140 -10.54 -7.24 -5.84
CA ILE A 140 -10.82 -5.87 -6.28
C ILE A 140 -11.54 -5.88 -7.64
N HIS A 141 -11.01 -6.63 -8.61
CA HIS A 141 -11.56 -6.62 -9.97
C HIS A 141 -12.81 -7.49 -10.14
N LYS A 142 -12.94 -8.62 -9.44
CA LYS A 142 -14.13 -9.49 -9.52
C LYS A 142 -15.37 -8.78 -8.97
N TYR A 143 -15.23 -8.04 -7.87
CA TYR A 143 -16.34 -7.35 -7.21
C TYR A 143 -16.47 -5.87 -7.62
N GLY A 144 -15.71 -5.42 -8.62
CA GLY A 144 -15.86 -4.09 -9.20
C GLY A 144 -15.45 -2.93 -8.28
N HIS A 145 -14.57 -3.18 -7.32
CA HIS A 145 -13.99 -2.12 -6.50
C HIS A 145 -13.16 -1.17 -7.38
N LYS A 146 -13.27 0.13 -7.12
CA LYS A 146 -12.53 1.16 -7.88
C LYS A 146 -11.06 1.28 -7.49
N SER A 147 -10.70 0.69 -6.35
CA SER A 147 -9.35 0.70 -5.79
C SER A 147 -8.31 0.21 -6.80
N LYS A 148 -7.15 0.87 -6.83
CA LYS A 148 -6.00 0.43 -7.60
C LYS A 148 -5.03 -0.33 -6.71
N LEU A 149 -4.59 -1.50 -7.15
CA LEU A 149 -3.64 -2.30 -6.40
C LEU A 149 -2.20 -1.93 -6.75
N MET A 150 -1.41 -1.64 -5.72
CA MET A 150 -0.01 -1.27 -5.85
C MET A 150 0.88 -2.30 -5.17
N ALA A 151 1.70 -3.00 -5.96
CA ALA A 151 2.72 -3.88 -5.42
C ALA A 151 4.01 -3.10 -5.13
N ALA A 152 4.50 -3.18 -3.90
CA ALA A 152 5.72 -2.52 -3.45
C ALA A 152 6.71 -3.52 -2.85
N ALA A 153 7.93 -3.04 -2.58
CA ALA A 153 9.03 -3.84 -2.03
C ALA A 153 9.37 -5.10 -2.86
N VAL A 154 9.18 -5.05 -4.18
CA VAL A 154 9.67 -6.08 -5.11
C VAL A 154 11.19 -6.16 -5.06
N ARG A 155 11.75 -7.38 -5.11
CA ARG A 155 13.18 -7.63 -4.87
C ARG A 155 13.98 -7.88 -6.14
N ASN A 156 13.35 -8.48 -7.15
CA ASN A 156 14.02 -8.93 -8.37
C ASN A 156 13.08 -8.82 -9.59
N LYS A 157 13.61 -9.13 -10.76
CA LYS A 157 12.86 -9.04 -12.02
C LYS A 157 11.73 -10.08 -12.08
N GLN A 158 11.96 -11.26 -11.52
CA GLN A 158 10.98 -12.35 -11.47
C GLN A 158 9.73 -11.94 -10.70
N ASP A 159 9.86 -11.19 -9.61
CA ASP A 159 8.71 -10.62 -8.89
C ASP A 159 7.88 -9.73 -9.81
N ILE A 160 8.52 -8.88 -10.62
CA ILE A 160 7.83 -7.98 -11.53
C ILE A 160 7.13 -8.77 -12.65
N PHE A 161 7.80 -9.77 -13.23
CA PHE A 161 7.20 -10.64 -14.25
C PHE A 161 5.98 -11.41 -13.73
N SER A 162 6.01 -11.86 -12.47
CA SER A 162 4.87 -12.50 -11.81
C SER A 162 3.69 -11.56 -11.56
N LEU A 163 3.92 -10.24 -11.55
CA LEU A 163 2.93 -9.21 -11.27
C LEU A 163 2.41 -8.49 -12.51
N LEU A 164 2.84 -8.88 -13.72
CA LEU A 164 2.43 -8.21 -14.95
C LEU A 164 0.90 -8.18 -15.09
N GLY A 165 0.35 -6.97 -15.17
CA GLY A 165 -1.09 -6.73 -15.23
C GLY A 165 -1.71 -6.16 -13.94
N VAL A 166 -0.96 -6.10 -12.84
CA VAL A 166 -1.32 -5.29 -11.65
C VAL A 166 -1.41 -3.81 -12.04
N ASP A 167 -2.21 -3.02 -11.30
CA ASP A 167 -2.40 -1.59 -11.64
C ASP A 167 -1.11 -0.77 -11.49
N TYR A 168 -0.37 -0.94 -10.38
CA TYR A 168 0.87 -0.21 -10.09
C TYR A 168 1.96 -1.11 -9.49
N ILE A 169 3.22 -0.82 -9.83
CA ILE A 169 4.40 -1.42 -9.21
C ILE A 169 5.35 -0.31 -8.76
N ILE A 170 5.75 -0.31 -7.50
CA ILE A 170 6.87 0.50 -6.99
C ILE A 170 8.12 -0.38 -6.99
N ALA A 171 9.09 -0.01 -7.82
CA ALA A 171 10.38 -0.71 -7.92
C ALA A 171 11.56 0.25 -7.68
N PRO A 172 12.65 -0.21 -7.03
CA PRO A 172 13.88 0.57 -6.90
C PRO A 172 14.51 0.90 -8.26
N LEU A 173 15.19 2.04 -8.36
CA LEU A 173 15.84 2.49 -9.60
C LEU A 173 16.76 1.42 -10.21
N LYS A 174 17.55 0.74 -9.39
CA LYS A 174 18.45 -0.35 -9.82
C LYS A 174 17.69 -1.47 -10.54
N LEU A 175 16.49 -1.81 -10.05
CA LEU A 175 15.66 -2.85 -10.66
C LEU A 175 15.06 -2.36 -11.99
N LEU A 176 14.60 -1.11 -12.05
CA LEU A 176 14.11 -0.49 -13.29
C LEU A 176 15.20 -0.43 -14.38
N GLN A 177 16.43 -0.06 -14.00
CA GLN A 177 17.58 -0.08 -14.90
C GLN A 177 17.86 -1.50 -15.41
N SER A 178 17.86 -2.48 -14.51
CA SER A 178 18.06 -3.88 -14.87
C SER A 178 16.96 -4.41 -15.81
N LEU A 179 15.71 -3.93 -15.70
CA LEU A 179 14.64 -4.27 -16.63
C LEU A 179 14.85 -3.65 -18.01
N LYS A 180 15.30 -2.40 -18.08
CA LYS A 180 15.60 -1.72 -19.36
C LYS A 180 16.63 -2.48 -20.19
N GLU A 181 17.58 -3.12 -19.53
CA GLU A 181 18.64 -3.92 -20.16
C GLU A 181 18.22 -5.37 -20.45
N SER A 182 17.03 -5.79 -20.00
CA SER A 182 16.59 -7.18 -20.15
C SER A 182 16.02 -7.43 -21.54
N ILE A 183 16.62 -8.38 -22.24
CA ILE A 183 16.04 -9.01 -23.43
C ILE A 183 15.33 -10.26 -22.93
N THR A 184 14.06 -10.45 -23.30
CA THR A 184 13.26 -11.59 -22.88
C THR A 184 12.68 -12.24 -24.11
N SER A 185 12.92 -13.54 -24.28
CA SER A 185 12.35 -14.30 -25.40
C SER A 185 10.94 -14.80 -25.03
N PRO A 186 10.00 -14.90 -25.98
CA PRO A 186 8.64 -15.37 -25.71
C PRO A 186 8.56 -16.74 -25.04
N ASP A 187 9.54 -17.62 -25.30
CA ASP A 187 9.55 -19.01 -24.82
C ASP A 187 10.20 -19.19 -23.43
N GLU A 188 10.65 -18.11 -22.78
CA GLU A 188 11.24 -18.19 -21.43
C GLU A 188 10.17 -18.24 -20.35
N LYS A 189 10.48 -18.93 -19.24
CA LYS A 189 9.63 -19.01 -18.03
C LYS A 189 9.18 -17.63 -17.51
N TYR A 190 9.95 -16.58 -17.79
CA TYR A 190 9.67 -15.20 -17.42
C TYR A 190 9.55 -14.30 -18.65
N SER A 191 8.60 -14.61 -19.53
CA SER A 191 8.16 -13.78 -20.66
C SER A 191 7.35 -12.55 -20.22
N TYR A 192 7.13 -11.59 -21.12
CA TYR A 192 6.23 -10.44 -20.95
C TYR A 192 4.73 -10.81 -21.03
N ASP A 193 4.37 -11.97 -20.48
CA ASP A 193 2.99 -12.44 -20.45
C ASP A 193 2.25 -11.84 -19.26
N ARG A 194 1.06 -11.32 -19.54
CA ARG A 194 0.16 -10.78 -18.53
C ARG A 194 -0.28 -11.90 -17.59
N ARG A 195 0.03 -11.76 -16.29
CA ARG A 195 -0.33 -12.71 -15.22
C ARG A 195 -1.63 -12.36 -14.51
N LEU A 196 -1.94 -11.08 -14.41
CA LEU A 196 -3.12 -10.55 -13.72
C LEU A 196 -4.04 -9.83 -14.71
N SER A 197 -5.31 -10.24 -14.77
CA SER A 197 -6.30 -9.67 -15.69
C SER A 197 -7.72 -9.67 -15.10
N PRO A 198 -8.61 -8.77 -15.56
CA PRO A 198 -10.02 -8.83 -15.17
C PRO A 198 -10.69 -10.18 -15.53
N GLN A 199 -10.26 -10.81 -16.64
CA GLN A 199 -10.79 -12.11 -17.06
C GLN A 199 -10.40 -13.24 -16.11
N SER A 200 -9.15 -13.25 -15.62
CA SER A 200 -8.71 -14.21 -14.60
C SER A 200 -9.37 -13.93 -13.25
N ALA A 201 -9.56 -12.64 -12.90
CA ALA A 201 -10.24 -12.24 -11.68
C ALA A 201 -11.69 -12.75 -11.62
N ALA A 202 -12.44 -12.66 -12.73
CA ALA A 202 -13.83 -13.13 -12.79
C ALA A 202 -14.00 -14.62 -12.43
N ARG A 203 -12.97 -15.45 -12.70
CA ARG A 203 -12.95 -16.89 -12.45
C ARG A 203 -12.41 -17.28 -11.07
N TYR A 204 -11.93 -16.32 -10.28
CA TYR A 204 -11.33 -16.62 -8.98
C TYR A 204 -12.41 -16.85 -7.93
N ASP A 205 -12.35 -17.95 -7.20
CA ASP A 205 -13.35 -18.28 -6.18
C ASP A 205 -12.91 -17.80 -4.80
N PHE A 206 -13.81 -17.09 -4.13
CA PHE A 206 -13.63 -16.61 -2.76
C PHE A 206 -14.59 -17.37 -1.84
N THR A 207 -14.14 -17.66 -0.62
CA THR A 207 -14.98 -18.28 0.41
C THR A 207 -15.99 -17.28 0.98
N ALA A 208 -17.05 -17.75 1.65
CA ALA A 208 -18.00 -16.86 2.29
C ALA A 208 -17.36 -15.95 3.36
N GLU A 209 -16.34 -16.47 4.06
CA GLU A 209 -15.58 -15.72 5.08
C GLU A 209 -14.78 -14.58 4.44
N GLU A 210 -14.23 -14.79 3.25
CA GLU A 210 -13.47 -13.78 2.49
C GLU A 210 -14.37 -12.66 1.93
N LEU A 211 -15.67 -12.91 1.81
CA LEU A 211 -16.67 -11.97 1.29
C LEU A 211 -17.45 -11.24 2.39
N THR A 212 -17.02 -11.39 3.65
CA THR A 212 -17.67 -10.70 4.77
C THR A 212 -17.52 -9.19 4.66
N LYS A 213 -18.44 -8.46 5.30
CA LYS A 213 -18.22 -7.05 5.60
C LYS A 213 -17.26 -6.96 6.77
N TRP A 214 -16.21 -6.16 6.61
CA TRP A 214 -15.20 -6.01 7.65
C TRP A 214 -15.65 -5.00 8.69
N ASP A 215 -15.63 -5.40 9.96
CA ASP A 215 -15.66 -4.52 11.11
C ASP A 215 -14.32 -4.60 11.88
N GLN A 216 -14.18 -3.81 12.94
CA GLN A 216 -12.96 -3.78 13.74
C GLN A 216 -12.58 -5.15 14.30
N LEU A 217 -13.56 -5.91 14.78
CA LEU A 217 -13.34 -7.20 15.42
C LEU A 217 -12.97 -8.24 14.37
N SER A 218 -13.75 -8.35 13.29
CA SER A 218 -13.51 -9.31 12.23
C SER A 218 -12.17 -9.05 11.53
N LEU A 219 -11.80 -7.79 11.32
CA LEU A 219 -10.49 -7.43 10.76
C LEU A 219 -9.36 -7.84 11.71
N ALA A 220 -9.46 -7.49 13.00
CA ALA A 220 -8.45 -7.85 13.99
C ALA A 220 -8.25 -9.36 14.09
N SER A 221 -9.33 -10.14 14.03
CA SER A 221 -9.26 -11.61 14.05
C SER A 221 -8.64 -12.20 12.78
N ALA A 222 -8.83 -11.57 11.61
CA ALA A 222 -8.38 -12.11 10.33
C ALA A 222 -7.01 -11.63 9.86
N MET A 223 -6.43 -10.60 10.47
CA MET A 223 -5.13 -10.06 10.06
C MET A 223 -4.00 -11.09 10.15
N GLY A 224 -4.04 -12.01 11.12
CA GLY A 224 -2.98 -12.99 11.35
C GLY A 224 -1.71 -12.39 11.99
N PRO A 225 -0.83 -13.23 12.56
CA PRO A 225 0.39 -12.78 13.24
C PRO A 225 1.32 -11.93 12.36
N ALA A 226 1.51 -12.32 11.09
CA ALA A 226 2.47 -11.63 10.22
C ALA A 226 2.03 -10.20 9.93
N SER A 227 0.74 -10.00 9.66
CA SER A 227 0.19 -8.67 9.41
C SER A 227 0.28 -7.78 10.64
N VAL A 228 -0.04 -8.31 11.82
CA VAL A 228 0.04 -7.57 13.09
C VAL A 228 1.46 -7.13 13.38
N GLU A 229 2.43 -8.04 13.28
CA GLU A 229 3.84 -7.74 13.56
C GLU A 229 4.45 -6.79 12.53
N LEU A 230 4.21 -7.03 11.24
CA LEU A 230 4.75 -6.19 10.16
C LEU A 230 4.14 -4.78 10.17
N LEU A 231 2.85 -4.64 10.53
CA LEU A 231 2.21 -3.35 10.72
C LEU A 231 2.81 -2.61 11.91
N ALA A 232 2.92 -3.25 13.07
CA ALA A 232 3.49 -2.65 14.27
C ALA A 232 4.95 -2.20 14.03
N ALA A 233 5.80 -3.08 13.51
CA ALA A 233 7.19 -2.76 13.21
C ALA A 233 7.33 -1.65 12.15
N GLY A 234 6.42 -1.62 11.16
CA GLY A 234 6.36 -0.57 10.15
C GLY A 234 6.01 0.80 10.74
N LEU A 235 5.00 0.83 11.60
CA LEU A 235 4.57 2.04 12.31
C LEU A 235 5.69 2.58 13.20
N ASP A 236 6.30 1.74 14.04
CA ASP A 236 7.41 2.13 14.92
C ASP A 236 8.58 2.68 14.11
N GLY A 237 8.91 2.04 12.99
CA GLY A 237 9.94 2.51 12.07
C GLY A 237 9.65 3.93 11.55
N TYR A 238 8.40 4.21 11.16
CA TYR A 238 8.01 5.52 10.64
C TYR A 238 7.91 6.59 11.74
N VAL A 239 7.44 6.23 12.94
CA VAL A 239 7.46 7.12 14.11
C VAL A 239 8.89 7.53 14.45
N ASN A 240 9.83 6.59 14.44
CA ASN A 240 11.24 6.88 14.70
C ASN A 240 11.87 7.76 13.60
N GLN A 241 11.49 7.56 12.34
CA GLN A 241 11.93 8.43 11.25
C GLN A 241 11.36 9.85 11.39
N ALA A 242 10.09 9.99 11.77
CA ALA A 242 9.47 11.28 12.03
C ALA A 242 10.20 12.04 13.15
N LYS A 243 10.46 11.39 14.30
CA LYS A 243 11.24 11.97 15.40
C LYS A 243 12.61 12.46 14.95
N ARG A 244 13.31 11.67 14.13
CA ARG A 244 14.63 12.06 13.60
C ARG A 244 14.55 13.28 12.68
N VAL A 245 13.48 13.42 11.90
CA VAL A 245 13.26 14.62 11.07
C VAL A 245 12.96 15.83 11.94
N GLU A 246 12.14 15.68 12.99
CA GLU A 246 11.84 16.73 13.96
C GLU A 246 13.12 17.22 14.66
N GLU A 247 13.96 16.31 15.15
CA GLU A 247 15.26 16.64 15.76
C GLU A 247 16.21 17.40 14.81
N LEU A 248 16.11 17.15 13.50
CA LEU A 248 16.88 17.89 12.50
C LEU A 248 16.29 19.27 12.25
N LEU A 249 14.96 19.41 12.28
CA LEU A 249 14.26 20.68 12.12
C LEU A 249 14.48 21.60 13.32
N ASP A 250 14.46 21.08 14.55
CA ASP A 250 14.70 21.85 15.77
C ASP A 250 16.10 22.49 15.81
N LYS A 251 17.06 21.93 15.07
CA LYS A 251 18.42 22.50 14.93
C LYS A 251 18.48 23.70 13.99
N ILE A 252 17.47 23.87 13.14
CA ILE A 252 17.43 24.92 12.11
C ILE A 252 16.23 25.87 12.27
N TRP A 253 15.30 25.57 13.17
CA TRP A 253 14.07 26.33 13.39
C TRP A 253 13.69 26.46 14.88
N PRO A 254 13.29 27.65 15.38
CA PRO A 254 13.30 28.92 14.66
C PRO A 254 14.75 29.34 14.35
N PRO A 255 14.99 30.02 13.21
CA PRO A 255 16.31 30.53 12.88
C PRO A 255 16.79 31.43 14.03
N PRO A 256 18.10 31.44 14.37
CA PRO A 256 18.61 32.41 15.30
C PRO A 256 18.27 33.79 14.74
N ASN A 257 17.45 34.56 15.48
CA ASN A 257 16.86 35.87 15.15
C ASN A 257 15.40 35.88 14.63
N VAL A 258 14.62 34.82 14.82
CA VAL A 258 13.14 34.85 14.74
C VAL A 258 12.53 34.65 16.13
#